data_AF-A0AAW0VYV3-F1
#
_entry.id   AF-A0AAW0VYV3-F1
#
_cell.length_a   1.000
_cell.length_b   1.000
_cell.length_c   1.000
_cell.angle_alpha   90.00
_cell.angle_beta   90.00
_cell.angle_gamma   90.00
#
_symmetry.space_group_name_H-M   'P 1'
#
loop_
_entity.id
_entity.type
_entity.pdbx_description
1 polymer ?
#
loop_
_entity_poly.entity_id
_entity_poly.type
_entity_poly.pdbx_seq_one_letter_code
_entity_poly.pdbx_strand_id
1 'polypeptide(L)'
;MDGDDSVIEDEWVGLRRRFTIEGLEWETLEPSSQTLHVWRWVVDAEANLKTARHINDKLRRQHDEEKVELDEYTQHIRARCEERVKELDDEVRNLREDLESLLAGTQAVTSLLLKEGLEDVAQSSLGEQIAYLLVERLKMNEELVAARTNPVSSRERELTTQLIKASTELELLKRTHQDVVCQMAEMSDRVTLLEKASRQLELDNETLAYKTPISDEENHLAPACGVTRSTDHQAL
;
A
#
# COMPACT_ATOMS: atom_id res chain seq x y z
N MET A 1 67.41 20.62 37.21
CA MET A 1 68.87 20.60 37.45
C MET A 1 69.05 21.04 38.87
N ASP A 2 68.92 20.10 39.80
CA ASP A 2 69.26 20.32 41.20
C ASP A 2 70.72 19.94 41.36
N GLY A 3 71.49 20.89 41.90
CA GLY A 3 72.92 20.79 42.10
C GLY A 3 73.26 19.64 43.03
N ASP A 4 74.20 18.83 42.57
CA ASP A 4 74.91 17.85 43.37
C ASP A 4 75.84 18.62 44.33
N ASP A 5 75.32 19.01 45.49
CA ASP A 5 76.13 19.40 46.65
C ASP A 5 76.75 18.12 47.25
N SER A 6 77.67 17.51 46.49
CA SER A 6 78.59 16.52 47.03
C SER A 6 79.60 17.27 47.91
N VAL A 7 79.20 17.56 49.15
CA VAL A 7 80.18 17.72 50.23
C VAL A 7 81.02 16.45 50.18
N ILE A 8 82.28 16.58 49.79
CA ILE A 8 83.26 15.50 49.84
C ILE A 8 83.43 15.18 51.32
N GLU A 9 82.54 14.35 51.86
CA GLU A 9 82.69 13.75 53.16
C GLU A 9 83.99 12.94 53.07
N ASP A 10 85.00 13.33 53.85
CA ASP A 10 86.30 12.67 53.85
C ASP A 10 86.07 11.15 53.92
N GLU A 11 86.52 10.43 52.88
CA GLU A 11 86.28 9.00 52.71
C GLU A 11 86.76 8.23 53.96
N TRP A 12 87.78 8.75 54.65
CA TRP A 12 88.27 8.21 55.91
C TRP A 12 87.33 8.43 57.08
N VAL A 13 86.65 9.57 57.16
CA VAL A 13 85.61 9.83 58.18
C VAL A 13 84.42 8.92 57.93
N GLY A 14 84.00 8.75 56.68
CA GLY A 14 82.94 7.80 56.30
C GLY A 14 83.31 6.35 56.64
N LEU A 15 84.56 5.95 56.38
CA LEU A 15 85.05 4.63 56.72
C LEU A 15 85.04 4.39 58.22
N ARG A 16 85.62 5.31 59.02
CA ARG A 16 85.61 5.21 60.49
C ARG A 16 84.20 5.14 61.06
N ARG A 17 83.27 5.94 60.53
CA ARG A 17 81.85 5.90 60.91
C ARG A 17 81.25 4.52 60.66
N ARG A 18 81.56 3.89 59.53
CA ARG A 18 81.08 2.54 59.21
C ARG A 18 81.62 1.47 60.16
N PHE A 19 82.88 1.57 60.57
CA PHE A 19 83.44 0.71 61.62
C PHE A 19 82.66 0.88 62.93
N THR A 20 82.41 2.11 63.37
CA THR A 20 81.63 2.38 64.58
C THR A 20 80.20 1.84 64.49
N ILE A 21 79.53 1.94 63.33
CA ILE A 21 78.19 1.39 63.10
C ILE A 21 78.17 -0.13 63.26
N GLU A 22 79.23 -0.82 62.83
CA GLU A 22 79.36 -2.27 62.99
C GLU A 22 79.88 -2.70 64.38
N GLY A 23 80.02 -1.74 65.31
CA GLY A 23 80.51 -1.99 66.67
C GLY A 23 82.01 -2.24 66.75
N LEU A 24 82.78 -1.83 65.74
CA LEU A 24 84.23 -1.97 65.67
C LEU A 24 84.93 -0.65 66.02
N GLU A 25 85.92 -0.71 66.90
CA GLU A 25 86.70 0.45 67.31
C GLU A 25 87.94 0.62 66.42
N TRP A 26 87.89 1.61 65.53
CA TRP A 26 88.92 1.85 64.51
C TRP A 26 90.31 2.10 65.11
N GLU A 27 90.41 2.80 66.24
CA GLU A 27 91.69 3.20 66.82
C GLU A 27 92.43 2.05 67.53
N THR A 28 91.69 1.00 67.93
CA THR A 28 92.23 -0.13 68.72
C THR A 28 92.41 -1.40 67.89
N LEU A 29 91.77 -1.50 66.72
CA LEU A 29 91.96 -2.63 65.81
C LEU A 29 93.35 -2.62 65.17
N GLU A 30 93.96 -3.80 65.05
CA GLU A 30 95.18 -3.99 64.27
C GLU A 30 94.94 -3.65 62.78
N PRO A 31 95.89 -2.98 62.08
CA PRO A 31 95.74 -2.61 60.68
C PRO A 31 95.36 -3.77 59.73
N SER A 32 95.83 -4.99 60.02
CA SER A 32 95.48 -6.21 59.27
C SER A 32 93.99 -6.55 59.38
N SER A 33 93.42 -6.41 60.58
CA SER A 33 91.99 -6.65 60.84
C SER A 33 91.11 -5.56 60.22
N GLN A 34 91.53 -4.29 60.30
CA GLN A 34 90.84 -3.19 59.59
C GLN A 34 90.76 -3.48 58.09
N THR A 35 91.89 -3.86 57.50
CA THR A 35 91.98 -4.19 56.06
C THR A 35 91.03 -5.33 55.68
N LEU A 36 90.92 -6.39 56.50
CA LEU A 36 89.99 -7.49 56.26
C LEU A 36 88.52 -7.05 56.28
N HIS A 37 88.13 -6.19 57.21
CA HIS A 37 86.76 -5.65 57.28
C HIS A 37 86.42 -4.79 56.06
N VAL A 38 87.34 -3.91 55.65
CA VAL A 38 87.17 -3.11 54.44
C VAL A 38 87.04 -4.01 53.21
N TRP A 39 87.90 -5.02 53.10
CA TRP A 39 87.83 -5.97 51.98
C TRP A 39 86.50 -6.72 51.94
N ARG A 40 85.99 -7.19 53.08
CA ARG A 40 84.66 -7.80 53.18
C ARG A 40 83.58 -6.86 52.63
N TRP A 41 83.58 -5.59 53.06
CA TRP A 41 82.59 -4.62 52.58
C TRP A 41 82.71 -4.33 51.09
N VAL A 42 83.92 -4.31 50.54
CA VAL A 42 84.14 -4.14 49.10
C VAL A 42 83.58 -5.33 48.33
N VAL A 43 83.82 -6.55 48.79
CA VAL A 43 83.27 -7.78 48.18
C VAL A 43 81.75 -7.80 48.26
N ASP A 44 81.18 -7.45 49.42
CA ASP A 44 79.72 -7.36 49.61
C ASP A 44 79.12 -6.28 48.70
N ALA A 45 79.75 -5.11 48.60
CA ALA A 45 79.32 -4.04 47.71
C ALA A 45 79.40 -4.46 46.24
N GLU A 46 80.43 -5.20 45.84
CA GLU A 46 80.56 -5.74 44.48
C GLU A 46 79.42 -6.75 44.18
N ALA A 47 79.13 -7.66 45.11
CA ALA A 47 78.04 -8.62 44.99
C ALA A 47 76.67 -7.92 44.90
N ASN A 48 76.46 -6.90 45.73
CA ASN A 48 75.25 -6.07 45.71
C ASN A 48 75.12 -5.30 44.38
N LEU A 49 76.21 -4.73 43.88
CA LEU A 49 76.21 -4.00 42.60
C LEU A 49 75.91 -4.93 41.42
N LYS A 50 76.47 -6.15 41.41
CA LYS A 50 76.14 -7.17 40.40
C LYS A 50 74.65 -7.53 40.44
N THR A 51 74.10 -7.72 41.63
CA THR A 51 72.67 -8.01 41.83
C THR A 51 71.80 -6.84 41.36
N ALA A 52 72.12 -5.62 41.76
CA ALA A 52 71.40 -4.41 41.35
C ALA A 52 71.43 -4.21 39.83
N ARG A 53 72.58 -4.47 39.19
CA ARG A 53 72.71 -4.43 37.73
C ARG A 53 71.79 -5.47 37.07
N HIS A 54 71.78 -6.70 37.57
CA HIS A 54 70.91 -7.75 37.05
C HIS A 54 69.42 -7.39 37.18
N ILE A 55 69.01 -6.84 38.33
CA ILE A 55 67.64 -6.37 38.54
C ILE A 55 67.31 -5.21 37.58
N ASN A 56 68.22 -4.26 37.39
CA ASN A 56 68.00 -3.15 36.47
C ASN A 56 67.85 -3.64 35.02
N ASP A 57 68.69 -4.57 34.58
CA ASP A 57 68.58 -5.19 33.26
C ASP A 57 67.25 -5.94 33.10
N LYS A 58 66.77 -6.62 34.15
CA LYS A 58 65.47 -7.30 34.13
C LYS A 58 64.33 -6.29 34.00
N LEU A 59 64.33 -5.23 34.81
CA LEU A 59 63.33 -4.17 34.77
C LEU A 59 63.31 -3.44 33.42
N ARG A 60 64.47 -3.20 32.80
CA ARG A 60 64.56 -2.63 31.46
C ARG A 60 63.85 -3.50 30.42
N ARG A 61 64.11 -4.81 30.44
CA ARG A 61 63.43 -5.75 29.53
C ARG A 61 61.91 -5.76 29.75
N GLN A 62 61.47 -5.81 31.01
CA GLN A 62 60.04 -5.77 31.35
C GLN A 62 59.38 -4.47 30.87
N HIS A 63 60.03 -3.33 31.08
CA HIS A 63 59.53 -2.05 30.60
C HIS A 63 59.47 -1.99 29.06
N ASP A 64 60.47 -2.54 28.37
CA ASP A 64 60.47 -2.61 26.91
C ASP A 64 59.35 -3.52 26.38
N GLU A 65 59.10 -4.65 27.04
CA GLU A 65 57.97 -5.57 26.75
C GLU A 65 56.62 -4.87 26.97
N GLU A 66 56.41 -4.25 28.13
CA GLU A 66 55.18 -3.51 28.46
C GLU A 66 54.93 -2.37 27.46
N LYS A 67 55.99 -1.67 27.04
CA LYS A 67 55.88 -0.62 26.04
C LYS A 67 55.40 -1.15 24.69
N VAL A 68 55.93 -2.30 24.24
CA VAL A 68 55.48 -2.94 22.99
C VAL A 68 54.01 -3.34 23.10
N GLU A 69 53.60 -3.95 24.21
CA GLU A 69 52.19 -4.31 24.43
C GLU A 69 51.28 -3.07 24.40
N LEU A 70 51.65 -1.98 25.09
CA LEU A 70 50.90 -0.72 25.07
C LEU A 70 50.80 -0.10 23.67
N ASP A 71 51.88 -0.16 22.89
CA ASP A 71 51.89 0.32 21.50
C ASP A 71 50.91 -0.52 20.64
N GLU A 72 50.90 -1.85 20.80
CA GLU A 72 49.97 -2.76 20.13
C GLU A 72 48.50 -2.49 20.52
N TYR A 73 48.21 -2.35 21.81
CA TYR A 73 46.87 -2.00 22.29
C TYR A 73 46.40 -0.63 21.77
N THR A 74 47.29 0.36 21.78
CA THR A 74 46.99 1.70 21.26
C THR A 74 46.72 1.66 19.76
N GLN A 75 47.49 0.88 19.00
CA GLN A 75 47.26 0.68 17.58
C GLN A 75 45.91 0.00 17.32
N HIS A 76 45.56 -1.02 18.10
CA HIS A 76 44.28 -1.71 17.98
C HIS A 76 43.09 -0.77 18.25
N ILE A 77 43.16 0.03 19.32
CA ILE A 77 42.13 1.03 19.63
C ILE A 77 42.02 2.06 18.51
N ARG A 78 43.15 2.57 18.01
CA ARG A 78 43.18 3.53 16.90
C ARG A 78 42.50 2.96 15.66
N ALA A 79 42.86 1.75 15.26
CA ALA A 79 42.26 1.08 14.10
C ALA A 79 40.74 0.92 14.25
N ARG A 80 40.28 0.51 15.43
CA ARG A 80 38.83 0.37 15.72
C ARG A 80 38.10 1.71 15.71
N CYS A 81 38.73 2.78 16.21
CA CYS A 81 38.18 4.13 16.14
C CYS A 81 38.09 4.62 14.69
N GLU A 82 39.12 4.39 13.87
CA GLU A 82 39.12 4.75 12.45
C GLU A 82 38.03 4.00 11.67
N GLU A 83 37.85 2.70 11.94
CA GLU A 83 36.77 1.91 11.36
C GLU A 83 35.41 2.46 11.76
N ARG A 84 35.19 2.76 13.05
CA ARG A 84 33.92 3.32 13.52
C ARG A 84 33.62 4.69 12.92
N VAL A 85 34.63 5.53 12.72
CA VAL A 85 34.45 6.83 12.04
C VAL A 85 34.01 6.62 10.59
N LYS A 86 34.63 5.69 9.86
CA LYS A 86 34.23 5.36 8.48
C LYS A 86 32.80 4.86 8.40
N GLU A 87 32.39 3.95 9.30
CA GLU A 87 31.01 3.46 9.36
C GLU A 87 30.02 4.63 9.57
N LEU A 88 30.31 5.53 10.49
CA LEU A 88 29.47 6.70 10.74
C LEU A 88 29.42 7.66 9.55
N ASP A 89 30.55 7.88 8.87
CA ASP A 89 30.59 8.70 7.66
C ASP A 89 29.76 8.08 6.52
N ASP A 90 29.78 6.75 6.39
CA ASP A 90 28.95 6.01 5.45
C ASP A 90 27.46 6.11 5.80
N GLU A 91 27.09 5.91 7.07
CA GLU A 91 25.72 6.07 7.56
C GLU A 91 25.21 7.50 7.31
N VAL A 92 26.01 8.52 7.61
CA VAL A 92 25.64 9.92 7.38
C VAL A 92 25.44 10.21 5.89
N ARG A 93 26.28 9.64 5.01
CA ARG A 93 26.12 9.80 3.57
C ARG A 93 24.81 9.19 3.09
N ASN A 94 24.52 7.95 3.48
CA ASN A 94 23.29 7.26 3.11
C ASN A 94 22.04 8.03 3.57
N LEU A 95 22.06 8.51 4.84
CA LEU A 95 20.95 9.31 5.38
C LEU A 95 20.74 10.64 4.62
N ARG A 96 21.82 11.25 4.13
CA ARG A 96 21.72 12.46 3.30
C ARG A 96 21.12 12.16 1.93
N GLU A 97 21.53 11.06 1.30
CA GLU A 97 20.97 10.61 0.01
C GLU A 97 19.48 10.27 0.13
N ASP A 98 19.08 9.56 1.19
CA ASP A 98 17.68 9.24 1.47
C ASP A 98 16.85 10.51 1.70
N LEU A 99 17.38 11.47 2.47
CA LEU A 99 16.72 12.75 2.72
C LEU A 99 16.56 13.57 1.44
N GLU A 100 17.58 13.63 0.59
CA GLU A 100 17.50 14.32 -0.69
C GLU A 100 16.48 13.67 -1.63
N SER A 101 16.44 12.33 -1.69
CA SER A 101 15.44 11.58 -2.44
C SER A 101 14.00 11.85 -1.95
N LEU A 102 13.79 11.83 -0.63
CA LEU A 102 12.48 12.14 -0.03
C LEU A 102 12.05 13.59 -0.31
N LEU A 103 12.97 14.55 -0.20
CA LEU A 103 12.69 15.95 -0.52
C LEU A 103 12.33 16.13 -1.99
N ALA A 104 13.07 15.48 -2.91
CA ALA A 104 12.76 15.52 -4.34
C ALA A 104 11.37 14.92 -4.63
N GLY A 105 11.03 13.79 -4.00
CA GLY A 105 9.70 13.19 -4.10
C GLY A 105 8.60 14.11 -3.58
N THR A 106 8.82 14.76 -2.43
CA THR A 106 7.87 15.70 -1.84
C THR A 106 7.67 16.93 -2.72
N GLN A 107 8.76 17.51 -3.25
CA GLN A 107 8.71 18.64 -4.18
C GLN A 107 7.99 18.29 -5.49
N ALA A 108 8.16 17.06 -5.99
CA ALA A 108 7.46 16.58 -7.17
C ALA A 108 5.94 16.54 -6.93
N VAL A 109 5.49 16.00 -5.78
CA VAL A 109 4.07 15.99 -5.40
C VAL A 109 3.52 17.42 -5.28
N THR A 110 4.23 18.30 -4.56
CA THR A 110 3.85 19.72 -4.44
C THR A 110 3.72 20.38 -5.81
N SER A 111 4.68 20.15 -6.71
CA SER A 111 4.67 20.70 -8.07
C SER A 111 3.49 20.19 -8.90
N LEU A 112 3.09 18.93 -8.74
CA LEU A 112 1.91 18.37 -9.40
C LEU A 112 0.63 18.99 -8.86
N LEU A 113 0.48 19.12 -7.54
CA LEU A 113 -0.68 19.76 -6.91
C LEU A 113 -0.85 21.22 -7.37
N LEU A 114 0.25 21.98 -7.46
CA LEU A 114 0.22 23.35 -8.00
C LEU A 114 -0.25 23.39 -9.46
N LYS A 115 0.21 22.45 -10.30
CA LYS A 115 -0.21 22.38 -11.72
C LYS A 115 -1.68 22.07 -11.89
N GLU A 116 -2.26 21.28 -10.99
CA GLU A 116 -3.69 20.96 -10.95
C GLU A 116 -4.53 22.06 -10.27
N GLY A 117 -3.93 23.18 -9.86
CA GLY A 117 -4.63 24.30 -9.22
C GLY A 117 -5.01 24.06 -7.76
N LEU A 118 -4.39 23.08 -7.09
CA LEU A 118 -4.62 22.74 -5.69
C LEU A 118 -3.61 23.45 -4.78
N GLU A 119 -3.55 24.78 -4.88
CA GLU A 119 -2.53 25.61 -4.21
C GLU A 119 -2.60 25.51 -2.67
N ASP A 120 -3.81 25.56 -2.10
CA ASP A 120 -4.03 25.45 -0.66
C ASP A 120 -3.57 24.09 -0.11
N VAL A 121 -3.78 23.02 -0.89
CA VAL A 121 -3.34 21.66 -0.53
C VAL A 121 -1.84 21.53 -0.73
N ALA A 122 -1.27 22.09 -1.79
CA ALA A 122 0.17 22.03 -2.07
C ALA A 122 1.03 22.68 -0.97
N GLN A 123 0.51 23.69 -0.29
CA GLN A 123 1.17 24.37 0.84
C GLN A 123 1.00 23.64 2.18
N SER A 124 0.10 22.66 2.26
CA SER A 124 -0.12 21.85 3.46
C SER A 124 0.99 20.80 3.65
N SER A 125 1.02 20.15 4.81
CA SER A 125 2.00 19.09 5.07
C SER A 125 1.79 17.90 4.12
N LEU A 126 2.84 17.11 3.84
CA LEU A 126 2.72 15.93 2.96
C LEU A 126 1.63 14.95 3.44
N GLY A 127 1.44 14.82 4.76
CA GLY A 127 0.37 13.99 5.33
C GLY A 127 -1.03 14.51 4.98
N GLU A 128 -1.25 15.83 5.04
CA GLU A 128 -2.50 16.47 4.65
C GLU A 128 -2.75 16.37 3.14
N GLN A 129 -1.69 16.56 2.33
CA GLN A 129 -1.73 16.36 0.88
C GLN A 129 -2.20 14.94 0.54
N ILE A 130 -1.61 13.92 1.18
CA ILE A 130 -1.97 12.51 0.97
C ILE A 130 -3.41 12.27 1.44
N ALA A 131 -3.80 12.79 2.61
CA ALA A 131 -5.15 12.61 3.13
C ALA A 131 -6.21 13.21 2.18
N TYR A 132 -5.98 14.41 1.66
CA TYR A 132 -6.85 15.05 0.68
C TYR A 132 -7.01 14.19 -0.59
N LEU A 133 -5.88 13.73 -1.16
CA LEU A 133 -5.90 12.88 -2.35
C LEU A 133 -6.63 11.55 -2.12
N LEU A 134 -6.51 10.96 -0.92
CA LEU A 134 -7.22 9.73 -0.57
C LEU A 134 -8.73 9.96 -0.46
N VAL A 135 -9.17 11.08 0.10
CA VAL A 135 -10.60 11.45 0.19
C VAL A 135 -11.18 11.69 -1.20
N GLU A 136 -10.53 12.49 -2.04
CA GLU A 136 -11.00 12.72 -3.41
C GLU A 136 -10.99 11.45 -4.25
N ARG A 137 -9.97 10.58 -4.09
CA ARG A 137 -9.96 9.26 -4.74
C ARG A 137 -11.18 8.42 -4.35
N LEU A 138 -11.56 8.40 -3.07
CA LEU A 138 -12.74 7.65 -2.62
C LEU A 138 -14.02 8.21 -3.25
N LYS A 139 -14.19 9.53 -3.22
CA LYS A 139 -15.35 10.21 -3.82
C LYS A 139 -15.46 9.94 -5.33
N MET A 140 -14.37 10.08 -6.08
CA MET A 140 -14.35 9.78 -7.52
C MET A 140 -14.67 8.30 -7.80
N ASN A 141 -14.22 7.40 -6.93
CA ASN A 141 -14.52 5.98 -7.06
C ASN A 141 -16.01 5.67 -6.76
N GLU A 142 -16.61 6.34 -5.78
CA GLU A 142 -18.06 6.27 -5.52
C GLU A 142 -18.88 6.80 -6.70
N GLU A 143 -18.48 7.92 -7.29
CA GLU A 143 -19.12 8.47 -8.51
C GLU A 143 -19.00 7.52 -9.70
N LEU A 144 -17.83 6.90 -9.91
CA LEU A 144 -17.65 5.87 -10.94
C LEU A 144 -18.52 4.64 -10.71
N VAL A 145 -18.65 4.18 -9.47
CA VAL A 145 -19.55 3.07 -9.11
C VAL A 145 -21.01 3.47 -9.35
N ALA A 146 -21.41 4.69 -8.97
CA ALA A 146 -22.76 5.20 -9.21
C ALA A 146 -23.07 5.33 -10.71
N ALA A 147 -22.12 5.79 -11.52
CA ALA A 147 -22.26 5.87 -12.98
C ALA A 147 -22.35 4.47 -13.62
N ARG A 148 -21.62 3.48 -13.09
CA ARG A 148 -21.70 2.08 -13.56
C ARG A 148 -22.95 1.35 -13.11
N THR A 149 -23.50 1.69 -11.95
CA THR A 149 -24.72 1.07 -11.38
C THR A 149 -26.02 1.78 -11.79
N ASN A 150 -25.94 3.00 -12.34
CA ASN A 150 -27.02 3.67 -13.07
C ASN A 150 -26.83 3.62 -14.61
N PRO A 151 -26.74 2.44 -15.26
CA PRO A 151 -26.70 2.39 -16.71
C PRO A 151 -28.06 2.71 -17.33
N VAL A 152 -29.16 2.56 -16.57
CA VAL A 152 -30.52 2.80 -17.09
C VAL A 152 -30.92 4.25 -16.86
N SER A 153 -30.65 5.07 -17.88
CA SER A 153 -31.16 6.44 -17.96
C SER A 153 -32.66 6.44 -17.65
N SER A 154 -33.15 7.48 -16.96
CA SER A 154 -34.61 7.64 -16.75
C SER A 154 -35.38 7.51 -18.06
N ARG A 155 -34.76 7.87 -19.19
CA ARG A 155 -35.30 7.69 -20.54
C ARG A 155 -35.38 6.23 -20.97
N GLU A 156 -34.40 5.40 -20.65
CA GLU A 156 -34.43 3.98 -20.97
C GLU A 156 -35.47 3.23 -20.15
N ARG A 157 -35.70 3.60 -18.88
CA ARG A 157 -36.80 3.05 -18.06
C ARG A 157 -38.16 3.39 -18.65
N GLU A 158 -38.32 4.63 -19.13
CA GLU A 158 -39.54 5.07 -19.79
C GLU A 158 -39.75 4.32 -21.10
N LEU A 159 -38.70 4.15 -21.91
CA LEU A 159 -38.76 3.37 -23.16
C LEU A 159 -39.05 1.89 -22.91
N THR A 160 -38.47 1.27 -21.88
CA THR A 160 -38.81 -0.12 -21.52
C THR A 160 -40.25 -0.23 -21.05
N THR A 161 -40.74 0.73 -20.28
CA THR A 161 -42.16 0.76 -19.85
C THR A 161 -43.10 0.91 -21.05
N GLN A 162 -42.77 1.80 -21.99
CA GLN A 162 -43.53 1.98 -23.23
C GLN A 162 -43.46 0.73 -24.13
N LEU A 163 -42.30 0.07 -24.23
CA LEU A 163 -42.14 -1.17 -24.99
C LEU A 163 -42.98 -2.30 -24.40
N ILE A 164 -42.96 -2.46 -23.07
CA ILE A 164 -43.81 -3.44 -22.37
C ILE A 164 -45.27 -3.16 -22.68
N LYS A 165 -45.71 -1.90 -22.56
CA LYS A 165 -47.09 -1.49 -22.85
C LYS A 165 -47.47 -1.82 -24.31
N ALA A 166 -46.67 -1.40 -25.27
CA ALA A 166 -46.89 -1.67 -26.69
C ALA A 166 -46.91 -3.17 -27.00
N SER A 167 -46.03 -3.96 -26.37
CA SER A 167 -46.01 -5.43 -26.52
C SER A 167 -47.29 -6.07 -25.98
N THR A 168 -47.79 -5.61 -24.83
CA THR A 168 -49.05 -6.12 -24.27
C THR A 168 -50.26 -5.75 -25.12
N GLU A 169 -50.30 -4.53 -25.67
CA GLU A 169 -51.36 -4.09 -26.58
C GLU A 169 -51.34 -4.89 -27.90
N LEU A 170 -50.14 -5.16 -28.44
CA LEU A 170 -49.98 -5.96 -29.65
C LEU A 170 -50.42 -7.42 -29.46
N GLU A 171 -50.11 -8.03 -28.31
CA GLU A 171 -50.61 -9.37 -27.98
C GLU A 171 -52.14 -9.39 -27.85
N LEU A 172 -52.72 -8.38 -27.21
CA LEU A 172 -54.18 -8.26 -27.10
C LEU A 172 -54.83 -8.14 -28.49
N LEU A 173 -54.27 -7.29 -29.36
CA LEU A 173 -54.76 -7.10 -30.72
C LEU A 173 -54.67 -8.36 -31.57
N LYS A 174 -53.60 -9.16 -31.39
CA LYS A 174 -53.46 -10.46 -32.05
C LYS A 174 -54.55 -11.43 -31.63
N ARG A 175 -54.88 -11.49 -30.34
CA ARG A 175 -55.96 -12.34 -29.83
C ARG A 175 -57.32 -11.91 -30.41
N THR A 176 -57.63 -10.63 -30.35
CA THR A 176 -58.91 -10.12 -30.88
C THR A 176 -59.03 -10.32 -32.39
N HIS A 177 -57.93 -10.12 -33.14
CA HIS A 177 -57.92 -10.42 -34.58
C HIS A 177 -58.16 -11.91 -34.86
N GLN A 178 -57.52 -12.79 -34.11
CA GLN A 178 -57.74 -14.24 -34.20
C GLN A 178 -59.22 -14.59 -33.96
N ASP A 179 -59.84 -14.01 -32.93
CA ASP A 179 -61.25 -14.23 -32.61
C ASP A 179 -62.18 -13.78 -33.76
N VAL A 180 -61.90 -12.61 -34.35
CA VAL A 180 -62.67 -12.10 -35.51
C VAL A 180 -62.51 -13.00 -36.74
N VAL A 181 -61.31 -13.52 -37.01
CA VAL A 181 -61.07 -14.45 -38.11
C VAL A 181 -61.87 -15.74 -37.93
N CYS A 182 -61.90 -16.29 -36.72
CA CYS A 182 -62.75 -17.47 -36.41
C CYS A 182 -64.23 -17.16 -36.66
N GLN A 183 -64.74 -16.02 -36.17
CA GLN A 183 -66.13 -15.61 -36.41
C GLN A 183 -66.43 -15.42 -37.90
N MET A 184 -65.51 -14.85 -38.67
CA MET A 184 -65.66 -14.71 -40.13
C MET A 184 -65.70 -16.06 -40.83
N ALA A 185 -64.89 -17.03 -40.42
CA ALA A 185 -64.94 -18.39 -40.96
C ALA A 185 -66.29 -19.05 -40.70
N GLU A 186 -66.81 -18.95 -39.47
CA GLU A 186 -68.16 -19.45 -39.12
C GLU A 186 -69.27 -18.77 -39.93
N MET A 187 -69.21 -17.45 -40.10
CA MET A 187 -70.18 -16.72 -40.94
C MET A 187 -70.07 -17.13 -42.41
N SER A 188 -68.86 -17.30 -42.93
CA SER A 188 -68.63 -17.77 -44.30
C SER A 188 -69.24 -19.15 -44.51
N ASP A 189 -68.99 -20.09 -43.60
CA ASP A 189 -69.60 -21.43 -43.64
C ASP A 189 -71.12 -21.33 -43.63
N ARG A 190 -71.69 -20.47 -42.79
CA ARG A 190 -73.13 -20.22 -42.73
C ARG A 190 -73.69 -19.64 -44.04
N VAL A 191 -72.98 -18.71 -44.68
CA VAL A 191 -73.37 -18.15 -45.98
C VAL A 191 -73.32 -19.25 -47.05
N THR A 192 -72.27 -20.08 -47.10
CA THR A 192 -72.20 -21.17 -48.09
C THR A 192 -73.33 -22.19 -47.92
N LEU A 193 -73.74 -22.47 -46.67
CA LEU A 193 -74.91 -23.32 -46.38
C LEU A 193 -76.20 -22.67 -46.88
N LEU A 194 -76.39 -21.37 -46.63
CA LEU A 194 -77.56 -20.62 -47.10
C LEU A 194 -77.61 -20.54 -48.62
N GLU A 195 -76.47 -20.32 -49.30
CA GLU A 195 -76.39 -20.32 -50.76
C GLU A 195 -76.73 -21.69 -51.36
N LYS A 196 -76.24 -22.79 -50.76
CA LYS A 196 -76.60 -24.15 -51.18
C LYS A 196 -78.10 -24.41 -51.01
N ALA A 197 -78.66 -24.00 -49.87
CA ALA A 197 -80.10 -24.11 -49.62
C ALA A 197 -80.92 -23.27 -50.60
N SER A 198 -80.47 -22.04 -50.91
CA SER A 198 -81.11 -21.16 -51.89
C SER A 198 -81.11 -21.78 -53.29
N ARG A 199 -79.96 -22.29 -53.77
CA ARG A 199 -79.88 -22.98 -55.07
C ARG A 199 -80.75 -24.22 -55.12
N GLN A 200 -80.84 -24.97 -54.01
CA GLN A 200 -81.73 -26.13 -53.93
C GLN A 200 -83.20 -25.70 -54.07
N LEU A 201 -83.61 -24.62 -53.40
CA LEU A 201 -84.96 -24.06 -53.52
C LEU A 201 -85.25 -23.52 -54.94
N GLU A 202 -84.26 -22.93 -55.61
CA GLU A 202 -84.39 -22.51 -57.02
C GLU A 202 -84.65 -23.72 -57.94
N LEU A 203 -83.87 -24.79 -57.80
CA LEU A 203 -84.08 -26.04 -58.55
C LEU A 203 -85.43 -26.68 -58.24
N ASP A 204 -85.83 -26.69 -56.97
CA ASP A 204 -87.13 -27.23 -56.54
C ASP A 204 -88.28 -26.39 -57.14
N ASN A 205 -88.15 -25.06 -57.17
CA ASN A 205 -89.10 -24.14 -57.81
C ASN A 205 -89.17 -24.34 -59.32
N GLU A 206 -88.04 -24.49 -60.02
CA GLU A 206 -88.01 -24.80 -61.45
C GLU A 206 -88.68 -26.15 -61.75
N THR A 207 -88.43 -27.16 -60.91
CA THR A 207 -89.05 -28.48 -61.03
C THR A 207 -90.56 -28.42 -60.78
N LEU A 208 -91.00 -27.59 -59.84
CA LEU A 208 -92.43 -27.33 -59.58
C LEU A 208 -93.07 -26.57 -60.75
N ALA A 209 -92.40 -25.58 -61.32
CA ALA A 209 -92.87 -24.82 -62.48
C ALA A 209 -93.10 -25.72 -63.72
N TYR A 210 -92.27 -26.76 -63.92
CA TYR A 210 -92.47 -27.76 -64.98
C TYR A 210 -93.63 -28.73 -64.70
N LYS A 211 -94.09 -28.87 -63.45
CA LYS A 211 -95.22 -29.75 -63.07
C LYS A 211 -96.57 -29.04 -63.03
N THR A 212 -96.60 -27.72 -63.20
CA THR A 212 -97.83 -26.93 -63.32
C THR A 212 -98.05 -26.51 -64.77
N PRO A 213 -99.00 -27.08 -65.51
CA PRO A 213 -99.43 -26.49 -66.78
C PRO A 213 -100.15 -25.17 -66.48
N ILE A 214 -99.67 -24.09 -67.09
CA ILE A 214 -100.31 -22.77 -67.02
C ILE A 214 -101.66 -22.88 -67.74
N SER A 215 -102.74 -22.86 -66.96
CA SER A 215 -104.08 -22.51 -67.41
C SER A 215 -104.54 -21.29 -66.63
N ASP A 216 -104.91 -20.26 -67.38
CA ASP A 216 -105.51 -19.01 -66.95
C ASP A 216 -106.71 -19.24 -66.01
N GLU A 217 -106.82 -18.44 -64.94
CA GLU A 217 -107.98 -17.58 -64.63
C GLU A 217 -107.96 -17.04 -63.17
N GLU A 218 -108.04 -15.70 -63.09
CA GLU A 218 -108.86 -14.86 -62.21
C GLU A 218 -108.74 -14.85 -60.65
N ASN A 219 -108.44 -13.62 -60.18
CA ASN A 219 -109.16 -12.81 -59.18
C ASN A 219 -109.24 -13.27 -57.70
N HIS A 220 -108.62 -12.51 -56.78
CA HIS A 220 -109.27 -11.35 -56.11
C HIS A 220 -108.53 -10.83 -54.86
N LEU A 221 -108.49 -9.49 -54.76
CA LEU A 221 -108.69 -8.62 -53.58
C LEU A 221 -107.53 -8.38 -52.56
N ALA A 222 -107.15 -7.09 -52.53
CA ALA A 222 -106.51 -6.29 -51.47
C ALA A 222 -107.34 -6.31 -50.12
N PRO A 223 -106.95 -5.71 -48.95
CA PRO A 223 -106.24 -4.41 -48.82
C PRO A 223 -105.38 -4.10 -47.54
N ALA A 224 -104.68 -2.96 -47.63
CA ALA A 224 -104.48 -1.87 -46.65
C ALA A 224 -103.63 -1.96 -45.35
N CYS A 225 -102.90 -0.83 -45.14
CA CYS A 225 -102.43 -0.18 -43.90
C CYS A 225 -101.30 -0.87 -43.09
N GLY A 226 -100.28 -0.20 -42.54
CA GLY A 226 -99.95 1.22 -42.41
C GLY A 226 -98.93 1.39 -41.25
N VAL A 227 -98.06 2.42 -41.35
CA VAL A 227 -97.50 3.31 -40.29
C VAL A 227 -96.89 2.66 -39.00
N THR A 228 -95.68 2.95 -38.49
CA THR A 228 -95.23 4.20 -37.82
C THR A 228 -93.80 4.08 -37.24
N ARG A 229 -93.00 5.15 -37.43
CA ARG A 229 -92.19 5.95 -36.46
C ARG A 229 -91.10 5.34 -35.55
N SER A 230 -89.95 6.03 -35.58
CA SER A 230 -89.22 6.72 -34.47
C SER A 230 -88.59 5.81 -33.39
N THR A 231 -87.40 6.04 -32.82
CA THR A 231 -86.71 7.26 -32.34
C THR A 231 -85.22 6.98 -32.14
N ASP A 232 -84.47 8.09 -32.08
CA ASP A 232 -83.09 8.31 -31.61
C ASP A 232 -82.58 7.43 -30.43
N HIS A 233 -81.26 7.25 -30.35
CA HIS A 233 -80.49 7.75 -29.21
C HIS A 233 -78.97 7.87 -29.47
N GLN A 234 -78.44 9.00 -29.02
CA GLN A 234 -77.03 9.34 -28.77
C GLN A 234 -76.33 8.30 -27.88
N ALA A 235 -75.00 8.16 -28.02
CA ALA A 235 -74.00 8.76 -27.12
C ALA A 235 -72.65 7.99 -27.10
N LEU A 236 -71.58 8.79 -27.08
CA LEU A 236 -70.17 8.56 -26.67
C LEU A 236 -69.25 7.77 -27.61
#